data_AF-A0A952YUF6-F1
#
_entry.id   AF-A0A952YUF6-F1
#
_cell.length_a   1.000
_cell.length_b   1.000
_cell.length_c   1.000
_cell.angle_alpha   90.00
_cell.angle_beta   90.00
_cell.angle_gamma   90.00
#
_symmetry.space_group_name_H-M   'P 1'
#
loop_
_entity.id
_entity.type
_entity.pdbx_description
1 polymer ?
#
loop_
_entity_poly.entity_id
_entity_poly.type
_entity_poly.pdbx_seq_one_letter_code
_entity_poly.pdbx_strand_id
1 'polypeptide(L)'
;MQRITRHLQPGDLRGVARLAVRATTDLTSLAEALHAEIVRFPMVFGRSPTGRTRGLTGLVYATVRGVTRGVGSGIDAALGWLAPRLIAETPSTTARSAAIAALNGVLG
;
A
#
# COMPACT_ATOMS: atom_id res chain seq x y z
N MET A 1 -6.78 29.07 -3.61
CA MET A 1 -6.47 27.67 -3.23
C MET A 1 -7.67 26.83 -2.77
N GLN A 2 -8.92 27.34 -2.77
CA GLN A 2 -10.10 26.60 -2.24
C GLN A 2 -10.85 25.70 -3.25
N ARG A 3 -10.46 25.65 -4.53
CA ARG A 3 -11.22 24.90 -5.56
C ARG A 3 -10.92 23.39 -5.59
N ILE A 4 -9.71 22.97 -5.20
CA ILE A 4 -9.29 21.55 -5.29
C ILE A 4 -9.89 20.71 -4.14
N THR A 5 -10.09 21.31 -2.97
CA THR A 5 -10.56 20.60 -1.77
C THR A 5 -12.05 20.24 -1.80
N ARG A 6 -12.86 20.85 -2.70
CA ARG A 6 -14.28 20.48 -2.87
C ARG A 6 -14.50 19.14 -3.59
N HIS A 7 -13.45 18.54 -4.15
CA HIS A 7 -13.55 17.28 -4.89
C HIS A 7 -13.03 16.07 -4.12
N LEU A 8 -12.37 16.28 -2.98
CA LEU A 8 -11.80 15.21 -2.16
C LEU A 8 -12.84 14.71 -1.18
N GLN A 9 -13.35 13.50 -1.40
CA GLN A 9 -14.20 12.84 -0.43
C GLN A 9 -13.33 12.13 0.61
N PRO A 10 -13.78 11.99 1.87
CA PRO A 10 -13.01 11.25 2.89
C PRO A 10 -12.77 9.78 2.53
N GLY A 11 -13.63 9.20 1.68
CA GLY A 11 -13.40 7.89 1.07
C GLY A 11 -12.17 7.84 0.15
N ASP A 12 -11.83 8.95 -0.52
CA ASP A 12 -10.66 9.03 -1.40
C ASP A 12 -9.36 9.04 -0.61
N LEU A 13 -9.32 9.75 0.52
CA LEU A 13 -8.17 9.74 1.44
C LEU A 13 -7.92 8.32 1.97
N ARG A 14 -9.00 7.62 2.34
CA ARG A 14 -8.94 6.24 2.79
C ARG A 14 -8.47 5.30 1.67
N GLY A 15 -8.96 5.50 0.44
CA GLY A 15 -8.56 4.75 -0.74
C GLY A 15 -7.07 4.92 -1.06
N VAL A 16 -6.58 6.16 -1.10
CA VAL A 16 -5.17 6.48 -1.34
C VAL A 16 -4.27 5.89 -0.25
N ALA A 17 -4.67 5.98 1.02
CA ALA A 17 -3.90 5.42 2.12
C ALA A 17 -3.75 3.89 2.00
N ARG A 18 -4.83 3.17 1.70
CA ARG A 18 -4.78 1.71 1.49
C ARG A 18 -3.95 1.33 0.27
N LEU A 19 -4.05 2.10 -0.80
CA LEU A 19 -3.28 1.89 -2.02
C LEU A 19 -1.78 2.05 -1.76
N ALA A 20 -1.38 3.11 -1.05
CA ALA A 20 0.01 3.33 -0.67
C ALA A 20 0.54 2.19 0.22
N VAL A 21 -0.22 1.79 1.24
CA VAL A 21 0.13 0.67 2.14
C VAL A 21 0.34 -0.62 1.35
N ARG A 22 -0.60 -0.95 0.45
CA ARG A 22 -0.50 -2.15 -0.39
C ARG A 22 0.72 -2.10 -1.30
N ALA A 23 0.90 -1.00 -2.03
CA ALA A 23 2.03 -0.81 -2.93
C ALA A 23 3.35 -0.99 -2.17
N THR A 24 3.54 -0.32 -1.03
CA THR A 24 4.76 -0.46 -0.23
C THR A 24 4.99 -1.89 0.23
N THR A 25 3.96 -2.62 0.69
CA THR A 25 4.12 -4.02 1.10
C THR A 25 4.46 -4.97 -0.05
N ASP A 26 3.91 -4.71 -1.24
CA ASP A 26 4.13 -5.51 -2.44
C ASP A 26 5.54 -5.26 -3.00
N LEU A 27 5.95 -3.99 -3.12
CA LEU A 27 7.32 -3.60 -3.47
C LEU A 27 8.35 -4.16 -2.49
N THR A 28 8.07 -4.13 -1.18
CA THR A 28 8.93 -4.73 -0.16
C THR A 28 9.08 -6.25 -0.37
N SER A 29 8.01 -6.92 -0.80
CA SER A 29 8.05 -8.35 -1.09
C SER A 29 8.84 -8.67 -2.36
N LEU A 30 8.71 -7.83 -3.39
CA LEU A 30 9.52 -7.94 -4.61
C LEU A 30 11.01 -7.72 -4.32
N ALA A 31 11.34 -6.67 -3.57
CA ALA A 31 12.71 -6.38 -3.16
C ALA A 31 13.32 -7.53 -2.34
N GLU A 32 12.55 -8.12 -1.43
CA GLU A 32 12.98 -9.29 -0.67
C GLU A 32 13.23 -10.52 -1.56
N ALA A 33 12.36 -10.75 -2.56
CA ALA A 33 12.55 -11.84 -3.51
C ALA A 33 13.80 -11.64 -4.38
N LEU A 34 14.02 -10.41 -4.88
CA LEU A 34 15.22 -10.05 -5.64
C LEU A 34 16.49 -10.22 -4.79
N HIS A 35 16.45 -9.77 -3.54
CA HIS A 35 17.57 -9.92 -2.60
C HIS A 35 17.87 -11.40 -2.33
N ALA A 36 16.84 -12.23 -2.14
CA ALA A 36 16.99 -13.68 -1.97
C ALA A 36 17.71 -14.32 -3.15
N GLU A 37 17.40 -13.88 -4.37
CA GLU A 37 17.99 -14.41 -5.60
C GLU A 37 19.45 -13.97 -5.77
N ILE A 38 19.77 -12.70 -5.52
CA ILE A 38 21.16 -12.17 -5.58
C ILE A 38 22.06 -12.90 -4.59
N VAL A 39 21.62 -13.07 -3.34
CA VAL A 39 22.41 -13.77 -2.30
C VAL A 39 22.54 -15.26 -2.61
N ARG A 40 21.59 -15.86 -3.32
CA ARG A 40 21.67 -17.26 -3.78
C ARG A 40 22.58 -17.46 -4.98
N PHE A 41 22.85 -16.44 -5.80
CA PHE A 41 23.67 -16.54 -7.01
C PHE A 41 25.09 -17.13 -6.79
N PRO A 42 25.79 -16.88 -5.65
CA PRO A 42 27.03 -17.62 -5.32
C PRO A 42 26.81 -18.98 -4.64
N MET A 43 25.58 -19.37 -4.26
CA MET A 43 25.23 -20.57 -3.48
C MET A 43 24.49 -21.65 -4.31
N VAL A 44 24.50 -21.59 -5.63
CA VAL A 44 23.83 -22.56 -6.54
C VAL A 44 24.61 -23.90 -6.66
N PHE A 45 25.42 -24.26 -5.66
CA PHE A 45 25.98 -25.61 -5.49
C PHE A 45 25.16 -26.50 -4.53
N GLY A 46 23.90 -26.17 -4.18
CA GLY A 46 23.10 -27.11 -3.38
C GLY A 46 21.65 -26.70 -3.07
N ARG A 47 20.72 -27.50 -3.61
CA ARG A 47 19.31 -27.75 -3.23
C ARG A 47 18.40 -26.58 -2.81
N SER A 48 17.28 -26.48 -3.53
CA SER A 48 16.14 -25.60 -3.31
C SER A 48 15.34 -25.94 -2.04
N PRO A 49 15.02 -24.94 -1.21
CA PRO A 49 13.69 -24.80 -0.66
C PRO A 49 13.04 -23.52 -1.19
N THR A 50 11.91 -23.69 -1.86
CA THR A 50 10.95 -22.65 -2.21
C THR A 50 10.55 -21.84 -0.97
N GLY A 51 11.01 -20.59 -0.81
CA GLY A 51 10.56 -19.77 0.32
C GLY A 51 11.30 -18.44 0.56
N ARG A 52 10.60 -17.54 1.27
CA ARG A 52 11.01 -16.22 1.80
C ARG A 52 12.45 -16.20 2.35
N THR A 53 13.15 -15.06 2.30
CA THR A 53 14.48 -14.93 2.93
C THR A 53 14.42 -15.37 4.41
N ARG A 54 15.29 -16.29 4.81
CA ARG A 54 15.42 -16.73 6.22
C ARG A 54 16.55 -15.92 6.88
N GLY A 55 16.36 -15.48 8.13
CA GLY A 55 17.36 -14.74 8.92
C GLY A 55 17.08 -13.24 9.09
N LEU A 56 18.12 -12.45 9.39
CA LEU A 56 18.05 -10.99 9.63
C LEU A 56 17.39 -10.23 8.47
N THR A 57 17.66 -10.62 7.23
CA THR A 57 17.03 -10.03 6.04
C THR A 57 15.51 -10.21 6.05
N GLY A 58 15.04 -11.42 6.39
CA GLY A 58 13.62 -11.70 6.54
C GLY A 58 12.98 -10.88 7.67
N LEU A 59 13.71 -10.63 8.76
CA LEU A 59 13.25 -9.78 9.87
C LEU A 59 13.12 -8.31 9.45
N VAL A 60 14.10 -7.76 8.71
CA VAL A 60 14.04 -6.37 8.21
C VAL A 60 12.83 -6.19 7.31
N TYR A 61 12.65 -7.06 6.32
CA TYR A 61 11.53 -6.97 5.40
C TYR A 61 10.18 -7.21 6.10
N ALA A 62 10.12 -8.13 7.08
CA ALA A 62 8.93 -8.33 7.91
C ALA A 62 8.60 -7.10 8.75
N THR A 63 9.61 -6.40 9.26
CA THR A 63 9.45 -5.17 10.04
C THR A 63 8.90 -4.04 9.17
N VAL A 64 9.46 -3.83 7.97
CA VAL A 64 8.95 -2.84 7.02
C VAL A 64 7.48 -3.10 6.69
N ARG A 65 7.11 -4.36 6.42
CA ARG A 65 5.70 -4.74 6.20
C ARG A 65 4.83 -4.51 7.43
N GLY A 66 5.32 -4.88 8.62
CA GLY A 66 4.61 -4.72 9.88
C GLY A 66 4.28 -3.27 10.18
N VAL A 67 5.29 -2.39 10.10
CA VAL A 67 5.14 -0.95 10.30
C VAL A 67 4.19 -0.35 9.27
N THR A 68 4.38 -0.67 7.99
CA THR A 68 3.51 -0.17 6.90
C THR A 68 2.04 -0.56 7.11
N ARG A 69 1.78 -1.81 7.50
CA ARG A 69 0.43 -2.28 7.84
C ARG A 69 -0.12 -1.60 9.09
N GLY A 70 0.71 -1.40 10.10
CA GLY A 70 0.35 -0.67 11.32
C GLY A 70 -0.10 0.76 11.02
N VAL A 71 0.68 1.50 10.25
CA VAL A 71 0.32 2.85 9.78
C VAL A 71 -1.00 2.84 9.01
N GLY A 72 -1.18 1.89 8.08
CA GLY A 72 -2.42 1.73 7.34
C GLY A 72 -3.64 1.51 8.23
N SER A 73 -3.51 0.61 9.23
CA SER A 73 -4.58 0.33 10.19
C SER A 73 -4.92 1.54 11.06
N GLY A 74 -3.93 2.34 11.46
CA GLY A 74 -4.13 3.56 12.23
C GLY A 74 -4.86 4.63 11.42
N ILE A 75 -4.48 4.81 10.15
CA ILE A 75 -5.16 5.74 9.24
C ILE A 75 -6.61 5.29 9.00
N ASP A 76 -6.84 3.99 8.75
CA ASP A 76 -8.19 3.45 8.57
C ASP A 76 -9.07 3.63 9.83
N ALA A 77 -8.50 3.47 11.02
CA ALA A 77 -9.21 3.67 12.29
C ALA A 77 -9.55 5.16 12.52
N ALA A 78 -8.57 6.05 12.31
CA ALA A 78 -8.76 7.49 12.45
C ALA A 78 -9.81 8.02 11.45
N LEU A 79 -9.71 7.64 10.18
CA LEU A 79 -10.68 8.03 9.15
C LEU A 79 -12.04 7.37 9.39
N GLY A 80 -12.11 6.13 9.89
CA GLY A 80 -13.35 5.48 10.26
C GLY A 80 -14.10 6.19 11.39
N TRP A 81 -13.36 6.76 12.35
CA TRP A 81 -13.94 7.56 13.44
C TRP A 81 -14.31 8.98 12.99
N LEU A 82 -13.48 9.60 12.14
CA LEU A 82 -13.62 11.01 11.79
C LEU A 82 -14.58 11.26 10.61
N ALA A 83 -14.59 10.38 9.60
CA ALA A 83 -15.41 10.54 8.40
C ALA A 83 -16.93 10.66 8.68
N PRO A 84 -17.55 9.83 9.55
CA PRO A 84 -18.98 9.96 9.85
C PRO A 84 -19.35 11.27 10.55
N ARG A 85 -18.39 11.92 11.21
CA ARG A 85 -18.59 13.16 11.98
C ARG A 85 -18.44 14.44 11.15
N LEU A 86 -17.89 14.33 9.93
CA LEU A 86 -17.51 15.48 9.11
C LEU A 86 -18.26 15.59 7.78
N ILE A 87 -19.09 14.62 7.38
CA ILE A 87 -19.58 14.52 5.99
C ILE A 87 -21.08 14.74 5.86
N ALA A 88 -21.44 15.72 5.01
CA ALA A 88 -22.65 15.69 4.20
C ALA A 88 -22.30 15.10 2.82
N GLU A 89 -23.03 14.09 2.35
CA GLU A 89 -22.77 13.49 1.04
C GLU A 89 -22.92 14.53 -0.07
N THR A 90 -21.84 14.75 -0.83
CA THR A 90 -21.81 15.69 -1.96
C THR A 90 -21.70 14.89 -3.26
N PRO A 91 -22.45 15.23 -4.33
CA PRO A 91 -22.38 14.53 -5.61
C PRO A 91 -20.95 14.41 -6.16
N SER A 92 -20.59 13.23 -6.68
CA SER A 92 -19.26 12.96 -7.25
C SER A 92 -19.04 13.77 -8.53
N THR A 93 -17.82 14.28 -8.72
CA THR A 93 -17.45 15.06 -9.92
C THR A 93 -16.84 14.18 -11.02
N THR A 94 -16.95 14.59 -12.28
CA THR A 94 -16.35 13.88 -13.43
C THR A 94 -14.84 13.69 -13.29
N ALA A 95 -14.14 14.69 -12.75
CA ALA A 95 -12.70 14.62 -12.49
C ALA A 95 -12.33 13.50 -11.50
N ARG A 96 -13.16 13.31 -10.46
CA ARG A 96 -12.98 12.23 -9.49
C ARG A 96 -13.18 10.85 -10.13
N SER A 97 -14.25 10.69 -10.91
CA SER A 97 -14.52 9.43 -11.61
C SER A 97 -13.41 9.07 -12.61
N ALA A 98 -12.87 10.06 -13.33
CA ALA A 98 -11.74 9.85 -14.23
C ALA A 98 -10.46 9.41 -13.50
N ALA A 99 -10.16 10.01 -12.34
CA ALA A 99 -9.03 9.60 -11.51
C ALA A 99 -9.19 8.17 -10.98
N ILE A 100 -10.39 7.79 -10.52
CA ILE A 100 -10.68 6.41 -10.06
C ILE A 100 -10.54 5.42 -11.23
N ALA A 101 -11.05 5.76 -12.41
CA ALA A 101 -10.93 4.91 -13.60
C ALA A 101 -9.45 4.73 -14.01
N ALA A 102 -8.65 5.80 -13.98
CA ALA A 102 -7.22 5.71 -14.26
C ALA A 102 -6.48 4.84 -13.23
N LEU A 103 -6.79 5.00 -11.94
CA LEU A 103 -6.23 4.15 -10.87
C LEU A 103 -6.62 2.68 -11.06
N ASN A 104 -7.88 2.40 -11.37
CA ASN A 104 -8.35 1.03 -11.64
C ASN A 104 -7.65 0.43 -12.88
N GLY A 105 -7.44 1.23 -13.93
CA GLY A 105 -6.72 0.78 -15.13
C GLY A 105 -5.25 0.45 -14.88
N VAL A 106 -4.59 1.14 -13.94
CA VAL A 106 -3.19 0.86 -13.56
C VAL A 106 -3.08 -0.35 -12.63
N LEU A 107 -4.05 -0.53 -11.72
CA LEU A 107 -4.01 -1.61 -10.73
C LEU A 107 -4.50 -2.96 -11.28
N GLY A 108 -5.34 -2.95 -12.32
CA GLY A 108 -5.98 -4.15 -12.88
C GLY A 108 -7.22 -4.58 -12.12
#